data_AF-A0A2U1RK39-F1
#
_entry.id   AF-A0A2U1RK39-F1
#
_cell.length_a   1.000
_cell.length_b   1.000
_cell.length_c   1.000
_cell.angle_alpha   90.00
_cell.angle_beta   90.00
_cell.angle_gamma   90.00
#
_symmetry.space_group_name_H-M   'P 1'
#
loop_
_entity.id
_entity.type
_entity.pdbx_description
1 polymer ?
#
loop_
_entity_poly.entity_id
_entity_poly.type
_entity_poly.pdbx_seq_one_letter_code
_entity_poly.pdbx_strand_id
1 'polypeptide(L)'
;METPENRRNRQRLLRIRHKGDQSTQSFGSDKFMSETPNDGWLRLLHSWSEELLSATDRIHYLIGNRHQLTKGSYREALLRRLLRRVLPDRFRVSTGFIYRWSEQPTRQLDIVVWDAQRCSALLEEGELAILSVESVAAIIEVKSILNAAELRDALALLSPPWWVNWRYTSQSSRAGLVQQVPDVPFRGVFAFTSDFGSGGTTSSIFSELTEFYRERFGEDAKNALEHSGEDLRWINMVDAICVADGPSLEQTHVMVECEHGSYNAPGFAAYGQHPTGARVSIGRFCMYLLRHLTGWFGAEAARKTLDSAAAVEIPGVCSFGRFPARPNRVCLFGSEVPSKSLWYPDPPLWDISPVQEE
;
A
#
# COMPACT_ATOMS: atom_id res chain seq x y z
N MET A 1 -61.94 -5.89 36.16
CA MET A 1 -62.97 -5.14 35.41
C MET A 1 -62.48 -3.71 35.29
N GLU A 2 -62.10 -3.26 34.09
CA GLU A 2 -61.63 -1.87 33.89
C GLU A 2 -62.80 -0.87 34.00
N THR A 3 -62.55 0.26 34.64
CA THR A 3 -63.55 1.31 34.88
C THR A 3 -63.94 2.03 33.57
N PRO A 4 -65.19 2.54 33.47
CA PRO A 4 -65.70 3.20 32.25
C PRO A 4 -64.86 4.39 31.77
N GLU A 5 -64.16 5.05 32.70
CA GLU A 5 -63.33 6.22 32.44
C GLU A 5 -62.02 5.86 31.72
N ASN A 6 -61.41 4.71 32.05
CA ASN A 6 -60.23 4.20 31.36
C ASN A 6 -60.54 3.72 29.92
N ARG A 7 -61.75 3.22 29.67
CA ARG A 7 -62.21 2.88 28.31
C ARG A 7 -62.40 4.11 27.42
N ARG A 8 -62.88 5.22 28.00
CA ARG A 8 -63.07 6.49 27.27
C ARG A 8 -61.74 7.14 26.88
N ASN A 9 -60.75 7.14 27.76
CA ASN A 9 -59.43 7.72 27.45
C ASN A 9 -58.67 6.93 26.37
N ARG A 10 -58.82 5.60 26.36
CA ARG A 10 -58.21 4.74 25.33
C ARG A 10 -58.82 4.95 23.94
N GLN A 11 -60.15 5.14 23.85
CA GLN A 11 -60.83 5.46 22.59
C GLN A 11 -60.55 6.89 22.10
N ARG A 12 -60.28 7.84 23.00
CA ARG A 12 -59.90 9.21 22.64
C ARG A 12 -58.47 9.28 22.06
N LEU A 13 -57.53 8.52 22.62
CA LEU A 13 -56.17 8.37 22.09
C LEU A 13 -56.12 7.65 20.73
N LEU A 14 -57.00 6.68 20.49
CA LEU A 14 -57.11 5.98 19.21
C LEU A 14 -57.75 6.84 18.10
N ARG A 15 -58.66 7.76 18.44
CA ARG A 15 -59.25 8.71 17.47
C ARG A 15 -58.33 9.87 17.10
N ILE A 16 -57.43 10.29 17.98
CA ILE A 16 -56.42 11.30 17.67
C ILE A 16 -55.36 10.76 16.69
N ARG A 17 -55.14 9.43 16.65
CA ARG A 17 -54.26 8.79 15.66
C ARG A 17 -54.89 8.55 14.27
N HIS A 18 -56.13 8.97 14.03
CA HIS A 18 -56.84 8.70 12.77
C HIS A 18 -57.47 9.94 12.09
N LYS A 19 -57.22 11.15 12.61
CA LYS A 19 -57.65 12.41 11.98
C LYS A 19 -56.56 13.47 12.11
N GLY A 20 -55.60 13.40 11.20
CA GLY A 20 -54.50 14.35 11.10
C GLY A 20 -53.63 13.99 9.90
N ASP A 21 -53.97 14.60 8.76
CA ASP A 21 -53.14 14.76 7.55
C ASP A 21 -53.25 13.70 6.43
N GLN A 22 -54.36 13.81 5.67
CA GLN A 22 -54.35 13.60 4.23
C GLN A 22 -54.21 14.97 3.56
N SER A 23 -52.97 15.42 3.42
CA SER A 23 -52.57 16.33 2.35
C SER A 23 -51.40 15.69 1.62
N THR A 24 -51.66 15.29 0.38
CA THR A 24 -50.69 14.69 -0.53
C THR A 24 -49.61 15.71 -0.89
N GLN A 25 -48.45 15.62 -0.23
CA GLN A 25 -47.16 15.88 -0.87
C GLN A 25 -46.35 14.58 -0.81
N SER A 26 -45.90 14.15 -1.98
CA SER A 26 -45.08 12.97 -2.21
C SER A 26 -43.80 13.03 -1.39
N PHE A 27 -43.82 12.51 -0.16
CA PHE A 27 -42.59 12.18 0.54
C PHE A 27 -42.24 10.75 0.19
N GLY A 28 -41.21 10.63 -0.64
CA GLY A 28 -40.75 9.39 -1.23
C GLY A 28 -40.66 8.28 -0.20
N SER A 29 -41.31 7.17 -0.52
CA SER A 29 -41.01 5.86 0.04
C SER A 29 -39.50 5.66 0.06
N ASP A 30 -38.95 5.59 1.26
CA ASP A 30 -37.71 4.91 1.60
C ASP A 30 -36.64 4.91 0.51
N LYS A 31 -36.00 6.07 0.32
CA LYS A 31 -34.55 6.08 0.04
C LYS A 31 -33.82 5.68 1.33
N PHE A 32 -34.00 4.43 1.77
CA PHE A 32 -32.82 3.73 2.25
C PHE A 32 -31.96 3.59 1.01
N MET A 33 -31.03 4.54 0.83
CA MET A 33 -29.98 4.41 -0.16
C MET A 33 -29.45 2.99 -0.02
N SER A 34 -29.53 2.23 -1.11
CA SER A 34 -28.81 0.98 -1.24
C SER A 34 -27.33 1.32 -1.05
N GLU A 35 -26.85 1.26 0.19
CA GLU A 35 -25.41 1.27 0.45
C GLU A 35 -24.87 0.04 -0.25
N THR A 36 -24.26 0.25 -1.41
CA THR A 36 -23.46 -0.81 -2.00
C THR A 36 -22.35 -1.12 -0.99
N PRO A 37 -21.99 -2.40 -0.76
CA PRO A 37 -20.96 -2.78 0.21
C PRO A 37 -19.61 -2.05 0.07
N ASN A 38 -19.37 -1.35 -1.05
CA ASN A 38 -18.17 -0.56 -1.33
C ASN A 38 -18.08 0.77 -0.56
N ASP A 39 -19.19 1.37 -0.07
CA ASP A 39 -19.14 2.70 0.53
C ASP A 39 -18.47 2.71 1.93
N GLY A 40 -18.64 1.65 2.73
CA GLY A 40 -18.03 1.57 4.07
C GLY A 40 -16.50 1.52 4.04
N TRP A 41 -15.94 0.71 3.14
CA TRP A 41 -14.50 0.53 2.97
C TRP A 41 -13.81 1.80 2.48
N LEU A 42 -14.36 2.43 1.46
CA LEU A 42 -13.89 3.72 0.96
C LEU A 42 -13.86 4.79 2.05
N ARG A 43 -14.94 4.88 2.83
CA ARG A 43 -15.04 5.84 3.94
C ARG A 43 -13.97 5.60 5.00
N LEU A 44 -13.62 4.34 5.29
CA LEU A 44 -12.53 4.01 6.20
C LEU A 44 -11.16 4.48 5.66
N LEU A 45 -10.80 4.10 4.43
CA LEU A 45 -9.51 4.49 3.82
C LEU A 45 -9.38 6.01 3.71
N HIS A 46 -10.48 6.68 3.34
CA HIS A 46 -10.56 8.12 3.31
C HIS A 46 -10.35 8.73 4.69
N SER A 47 -10.99 8.19 5.72
CA SER A 47 -10.87 8.73 7.09
C SER A 47 -9.44 8.68 7.63
N TRP A 48 -8.69 7.61 7.36
CA TRP A 48 -7.27 7.53 7.72
C TRP A 48 -6.41 8.54 6.95
N SER A 49 -6.72 8.75 5.67
CA SER A 49 -6.00 9.70 4.83
C SER A 49 -6.22 11.13 5.30
N GLU A 50 -7.48 11.52 5.53
CA GLU A 50 -7.84 12.84 6.03
C GLU A 50 -7.28 13.12 7.42
N GLU A 51 -7.25 12.12 8.32
CA GLU A 51 -6.66 12.30 9.66
C GLU A 51 -5.18 12.71 9.57
N LEU A 52 -4.39 11.98 8.77
CA LEU A 52 -2.95 12.21 8.66
C LEU A 52 -2.65 13.53 7.93
N LEU A 53 -3.37 13.83 6.86
CA LEU A 53 -3.21 15.06 6.08
C LEU A 53 -3.58 16.28 6.94
N SER A 54 -4.75 16.25 7.61
CA SER A 54 -5.18 17.34 8.50
C SER A 54 -4.21 17.58 9.65
N ALA A 55 -3.63 16.52 10.21
CA ALA A 55 -2.61 16.67 11.25
C ALA A 55 -1.31 17.30 10.71
N THR A 56 -0.94 16.98 9.48
CA THR A 56 0.24 17.53 8.80
C THR A 56 0.04 19.01 8.42
N ASP A 57 -1.14 19.40 7.98
CA ASP A 57 -1.46 20.80 7.67
C ASP A 57 -1.38 21.68 8.91
N ARG A 58 -1.81 21.17 10.06
CA ARG A 58 -1.76 21.92 11.32
C ARG A 58 -0.35 22.37 11.67
N ILE A 59 0.65 21.51 11.56
CA ILE A 59 2.04 21.94 11.83
C ILE A 59 2.50 22.96 10.79
N HIS A 60 2.11 22.79 9.52
CA HIS A 60 2.49 23.72 8.46
C HIS A 60 1.90 25.12 8.71
N TYR A 61 0.64 25.23 9.12
CA TYR A 61 0.01 26.52 9.42
C TYR A 61 0.64 27.23 10.62
N LEU A 62 1.15 26.49 11.60
CA LEU A 62 1.74 27.09 12.80
C LEU A 62 3.16 27.62 12.59
N ILE A 63 4.00 26.90 11.83
CA ILE A 63 5.45 27.24 11.72
C ILE A 63 5.92 27.50 10.28
N GLY A 64 5.03 27.39 9.29
CA GLY A 64 5.28 27.71 7.89
C GLY A 64 6.36 26.84 7.25
N ASN A 65 7.32 27.51 6.57
CA ASN A 65 8.43 26.89 5.85
C ASN A 65 9.79 27.04 6.54
N ARG A 66 9.84 27.61 7.75
CA ARG A 66 11.09 27.97 8.45
C ARG A 66 11.75 26.80 9.19
N HIS A 67 11.04 25.66 9.36
CA HIS A 67 11.48 24.52 10.16
C HIS A 67 11.22 23.18 9.44
N GLN A 68 11.86 22.97 8.29
CA GLN A 68 11.62 21.77 7.46
C GLN A 68 11.99 20.46 8.17
N LEU A 69 13.12 20.44 8.89
CA LEU A 69 13.56 19.25 9.63
C LEU A 69 12.53 18.85 10.70
N THR A 70 12.06 19.81 11.50
CA THR A 70 11.03 19.58 12.52
C THR A 70 9.72 19.08 11.90
N LYS A 71 9.32 19.62 10.74
CA LYS A 71 8.15 19.13 10.00
C LYS A 71 8.33 17.70 9.51
N GLY A 72 9.53 17.34 9.05
CA GLY A 72 9.89 15.98 8.66
C GLY A 72 9.72 15.01 9.82
N SER A 73 10.39 15.26 10.94
CA SER A 73 10.29 14.39 12.13
C SER A 73 8.87 14.28 12.67
N TYR A 74 8.08 15.36 12.59
CA TYR A 74 6.67 15.34 12.98
C TYR A 74 5.82 14.47 12.04
N ARG A 75 6.05 14.57 10.74
CA ARG A 75 5.38 13.76 9.71
C ARG A 75 5.66 12.27 9.89
N GLU A 76 6.91 11.91 10.14
CA GLU A 76 7.27 10.53 10.48
C GLU A 76 6.55 10.05 11.73
N ALA A 77 6.54 10.86 12.81
CA ALA A 77 5.87 10.51 14.06
C ALA A 77 4.35 10.34 13.89
N LEU A 78 3.71 11.17 13.07
CA LEU A 78 2.30 11.02 12.73
C LEU A 78 2.02 9.70 12.01
N LEU A 79 2.85 9.35 11.03
CA LEU A 79 2.70 8.09 10.30
C LEU A 79 2.95 6.88 11.22
N ARG A 80 3.99 6.90 12.06
CA ARG A 80 4.22 5.86 13.09
C ARG A 80 2.99 5.69 13.99
N ARG A 81 2.40 6.79 14.46
CA ARG A 81 1.19 6.76 15.31
C ARG A 81 -0.03 6.20 14.58
N LEU A 82 -0.21 6.53 13.30
CA LEU A 82 -1.27 5.93 12.48
C LEU A 82 -1.06 4.42 12.36
N LEU A 83 0.14 3.99 11.98
CA LEU A 83 0.47 2.57 11.80
C LEU A 83 0.26 1.75 13.09
N ARG A 84 0.62 2.27 14.27
CA ARG A 84 0.36 1.58 15.55
C ARG A 84 -1.11 1.33 15.85
N ARG A 85 -2.02 2.13 15.30
CA ARG A 85 -3.47 1.95 15.47
C ARG A 85 -4.08 1.02 14.42
N VAL A 86 -3.41 0.88 13.27
CA VAL A 86 -3.86 0.05 12.15
C VAL A 86 -3.32 -1.38 12.26
N LEU A 87 -2.06 -1.53 12.65
CA LEU A 87 -1.37 -2.81 12.75
C LEU A 87 -1.69 -3.53 14.07
N PRO A 88 -1.77 -4.88 14.08
CA PRO A 88 -1.90 -5.65 15.32
C PRO A 88 -0.75 -5.38 16.29
N ASP A 89 -1.02 -5.45 17.59
CA ASP A 89 -0.05 -5.17 18.67
C ASP A 89 1.23 -6.04 18.63
N ARG A 90 1.20 -7.20 17.94
CA ARG A 90 2.42 -8.00 17.72
C ARG A 90 3.48 -7.23 16.93
N PHE A 91 3.04 -6.31 16.06
CA PHE A 91 3.89 -5.47 15.25
C PHE A 91 4.12 -4.14 15.96
N ARG A 92 5.32 -4.00 16.53
CA ARG A 92 5.79 -2.73 17.05
C ARG A 92 6.24 -1.86 15.90
N VAL A 93 6.02 -0.55 16.03
CA VAL A 93 6.42 0.46 15.04
C VAL A 93 7.35 1.43 15.74
N SER A 94 8.56 1.61 15.22
CA SER A 94 9.62 2.41 15.83
C SER A 94 10.38 3.21 14.76
N THR A 95 11.27 4.11 15.16
CA THR A 95 12.42 4.55 14.33
C THR A 95 13.68 3.86 14.84
N GLY A 96 14.72 3.72 14.02
CA GLY A 96 16.01 3.28 14.54
C GLY A 96 16.86 2.54 13.52
N PHE A 97 17.53 1.48 13.96
CA PHE A 97 18.64 0.88 13.21
C PHE A 97 18.52 -0.63 13.13
N ILE A 98 18.98 -1.20 12.01
CA ILE A 98 19.22 -2.65 11.92
C ILE A 98 20.70 -2.87 12.24
N TYR A 99 20.95 -3.63 13.31
CA TYR A 99 22.28 -4.00 13.76
C TYR A 99 22.74 -5.30 13.10
N ARG A 100 24.03 -5.34 12.76
CA ARG A 100 24.66 -6.47 12.09
C ARG A 100 26.03 -6.72 12.74
N TRP A 101 26.25 -7.91 13.30
CA TRP A 101 27.39 -8.21 14.19
C TRP A 101 28.78 -7.94 13.58
N SER A 102 28.93 -8.12 12.27
CA SER A 102 30.22 -7.99 11.56
C SER A 102 30.24 -6.84 10.57
N GLU A 103 29.20 -6.00 10.56
CA GLU A 103 29.05 -4.91 9.61
C GLU A 103 28.60 -3.62 10.31
N GLN A 104 28.73 -2.49 9.61
CA GLN A 104 28.15 -1.25 10.13
C GLN A 104 26.62 -1.38 10.20
N PRO A 105 25.99 -0.81 11.26
CA PRO A 105 24.54 -0.70 11.30
C PRO A 105 24.02 0.10 10.11
N THR A 106 22.73 -0.01 9.82
CA THR A 106 22.09 0.85 8.79
C THR A 106 22.23 2.33 9.15
N ARG A 107 21.94 3.22 8.20
CA ARG A 107 21.49 4.57 8.59
C ARG A 107 20.19 4.47 9.40
N GLN A 108 19.83 5.55 10.09
CA GLN A 108 18.56 5.59 10.80
C GLN A 108 17.42 5.39 9.79
N LEU A 109 16.52 4.48 10.13
CA LEU A 109 15.30 4.18 9.41
C LEU A 109 14.17 5.03 10.01
N ASP A 110 13.45 5.76 9.17
CA ASP A 110 12.36 6.63 9.60
C ASP A 110 11.27 5.81 10.31
N ILE A 111 10.90 4.68 9.70
CA ILE A 111 9.95 3.74 10.28
C ILE A 111 10.45 2.31 10.06
N VAL A 112 10.53 1.57 11.16
CA VAL A 112 10.73 0.12 11.16
C VAL A 112 9.57 -0.54 11.90
N VAL A 113 8.95 -1.51 11.25
CA VAL A 113 7.93 -2.39 11.85
C VAL A 113 8.59 -3.72 12.16
N TRP A 114 8.42 -4.22 13.37
CA TRP A 114 9.07 -5.46 13.81
C TRP A 114 8.13 -6.34 14.62
N ASP A 115 8.31 -7.65 14.49
CA ASP A 115 7.48 -8.66 15.18
C ASP A 115 8.02 -8.90 16.59
N ALA A 116 7.44 -8.19 17.56
CA ALA A 116 7.84 -8.23 18.96
C ALA A 116 7.42 -9.52 19.68
N GLN A 117 6.56 -10.34 19.07
CA GLN A 117 6.25 -11.66 19.60
C GLN A 117 7.28 -12.70 19.14
N ARG A 118 7.88 -12.50 17.96
CA ARG A 118 8.91 -13.39 17.41
C ARG A 118 10.31 -13.09 17.94
N CYS A 119 10.70 -11.81 18.02
CA CYS A 119 12.03 -11.39 18.41
C CYS A 119 11.98 -10.14 19.29
N SER A 120 12.84 -10.07 20.31
CA SER A 120 13.06 -8.83 21.07
C SER A 120 13.96 -7.88 20.29
N ALA A 121 13.76 -6.58 20.48
CA ALA A 121 14.78 -5.60 20.11
C ALA A 121 16.06 -5.82 20.93
N LEU A 122 17.21 -5.48 20.35
CA LEU A 122 18.50 -5.42 21.06
C LEU A 122 18.53 -4.21 22.02
N LEU A 123 17.84 -3.14 21.65
CA LEU A 123 17.57 -1.97 22.47
C LEU A 123 16.23 -1.38 22.04
N GLU A 124 15.39 -1.01 23.01
CA GLU A 124 14.16 -0.27 22.77
C GLU A 124 14.04 0.83 23.84
N GLU A 125 14.15 2.09 23.42
CA GLU A 125 14.12 3.27 24.29
C GLU A 125 13.18 4.32 23.70
N GLY A 126 11.99 4.44 24.26
CA GLY A 126 10.93 5.31 23.74
C GLY A 126 10.53 4.92 22.32
N GLU A 127 10.84 5.78 21.35
CA GLU A 127 10.54 5.56 19.93
C GLU A 127 11.69 4.87 19.17
N LEU A 128 12.87 4.78 19.79
CA LEU A 128 14.09 4.26 19.18
C LEU A 128 14.20 2.75 19.40
N ALA A 129 14.44 1.99 18.34
CA ALA A 129 14.74 0.57 18.40
C ALA A 129 16.03 0.21 17.64
N ILE A 130 16.87 -0.63 18.23
CA ILE A 130 17.98 -1.30 17.55
C ILE A 130 17.60 -2.78 17.40
N LEU A 131 17.52 -3.24 16.16
CA LEU A 131 16.89 -4.50 15.80
C LEU A 131 17.88 -5.45 15.10
N SER A 132 17.74 -6.74 15.34
CA SER A 132 18.33 -7.75 14.44
C SER A 132 17.48 -7.86 13.18
N VAL A 133 18.10 -8.26 12.06
CA VAL A 133 17.42 -8.34 10.76
C VAL A 133 16.21 -9.28 10.79
N GLU A 134 16.27 -10.35 11.59
CA GLU A 134 15.24 -11.37 11.72
C GLU A 134 13.94 -10.87 12.39
N SER A 135 14.04 -9.78 13.14
CA SER A 135 12.88 -9.15 13.80
C SER A 135 12.09 -8.24 12.86
N VAL A 136 12.72 -7.76 11.79
CA VAL A 136 12.18 -6.70 10.92
C VAL A 136 11.12 -7.29 10.00
N ALA A 137 9.93 -6.69 10.07
CA ALA A 137 8.78 -7.07 9.25
C ALA A 137 8.52 -6.06 8.12
N ALA A 138 8.77 -4.76 8.36
CA ALA A 138 8.71 -3.72 7.33
C ALA A 138 9.69 -2.58 7.59
N ILE A 139 10.11 -1.91 6.53
CA ILE A 139 10.91 -0.69 6.53
C ILE A 139 10.20 0.32 5.63
N ILE A 140 9.97 1.52 6.14
CA ILE A 140 9.30 2.59 5.40
C ILE A 140 10.14 3.85 5.48
N GLU A 141 10.61 4.33 4.33
CA GLU A 141 11.30 5.61 4.19
C GLU A 141 10.27 6.72 3.98
N VAL A 142 10.41 7.84 4.69
CA VAL A 142 9.45 8.95 4.68
C VAL A 142 10.07 10.19 4.05
N LYS A 143 9.45 10.68 2.97
CA LYS A 143 9.87 11.90 2.27
C LYS A 143 8.82 12.99 2.40
N SER A 144 9.25 14.23 2.58
CA SER A 144 8.30 15.36 2.56
C SER A 144 7.80 15.64 1.15
N ILE A 145 8.69 15.58 0.16
CA ILE A 145 8.42 15.77 -1.26
C ILE A 145 9.17 14.66 -2.00
N LEU A 146 8.48 13.90 -2.85
CA LEU A 146 9.09 12.88 -3.69
C LEU A 146 9.43 13.43 -5.07
N ASN A 147 10.70 13.37 -5.43
CA ASN A 147 11.19 13.59 -6.79
C ASN A 147 12.08 12.40 -7.21
N ALA A 148 12.64 12.42 -8.41
CA ALA A 148 13.51 11.34 -8.92
C ALA A 148 14.69 11.03 -7.98
N ALA A 149 15.40 12.05 -7.50
CA ALA A 149 16.54 11.88 -6.62
C ALA A 149 16.14 11.30 -5.25
N GLU A 150 15.05 11.81 -4.66
CA GLU A 150 14.52 11.31 -3.37
C GLU A 150 14.00 9.88 -3.47
N LEU A 151 13.36 9.53 -4.59
CA LEU A 151 12.93 8.16 -4.85
C LEU A 151 14.14 7.23 -4.99
N ARG A 152 15.16 7.63 -5.76
CA ARG A 152 16.39 6.86 -5.91
C ARG A 152 17.13 6.64 -4.60
N ASP A 153 17.25 7.68 -3.77
CA ASP A 153 17.84 7.59 -2.42
C ASP A 153 17.05 6.62 -1.52
N ALA A 154 15.71 6.71 -1.53
CA ALA A 154 14.86 5.80 -0.78
C ALA A 154 15.01 4.35 -1.26
N LEU A 155 15.02 4.11 -2.57
CA LEU A 155 15.22 2.79 -3.17
C LEU A 155 16.60 2.21 -2.83
N ALA A 156 17.64 3.04 -2.80
CA ALA A 156 18.98 2.64 -2.39
C ALA A 156 19.04 2.21 -0.92
N LEU A 157 18.35 2.92 0.00
CA LEU A 157 18.22 2.49 1.39
C LEU A 157 17.42 1.18 1.53
N LEU A 158 16.36 1.01 0.74
CA LEU A 158 15.45 -0.14 0.85
C LEU A 158 15.98 -1.39 0.13
N SER A 159 16.90 -1.22 -0.82
CA SER A 159 17.56 -2.30 -1.54
C SER A 159 19.08 -2.36 -1.29
N PRO A 160 19.62 -2.57 -0.09
CA PRO A 160 21.07 -2.76 0.03
C PRO A 160 21.53 -4.15 -0.44
N PRO A 161 22.76 -4.28 -0.96
CA PRO A 161 23.23 -5.53 -1.58
C PRO A 161 23.11 -6.77 -0.68
N TRP A 162 23.23 -6.59 0.63
CA TRP A 162 23.16 -7.65 1.62
C TRP A 162 21.74 -8.20 1.85
N TRP A 163 20.67 -7.47 1.51
CA TRP A 163 19.33 -8.07 1.43
C TRP A 163 19.24 -9.09 0.28
N VAL A 164 19.98 -8.86 -0.81
CA VAL A 164 19.96 -9.69 -2.03
C VAL A 164 20.82 -10.93 -1.88
N ASN A 165 21.99 -10.80 -1.25
CA ASN A 165 22.96 -11.90 -1.08
C ASN A 165 22.56 -12.94 -0.01
N TRP A 166 21.51 -12.70 0.79
CA TRP A 166 21.08 -13.66 1.82
C TRP A 166 20.45 -14.95 1.27
N ARG A 167 20.09 -15.00 -0.03
CA ARG A 167 19.58 -16.21 -0.70
C ARG A 167 20.66 -17.08 -1.38
N TYR A 168 21.85 -16.54 -1.67
CA TYR A 168 22.84 -17.19 -2.56
C TYR A 168 24.19 -17.48 -1.89
N THR A 169 24.21 -18.08 -0.69
CA THR A 169 25.48 -18.66 -0.18
C THR A 169 25.38 -20.18 -0.07
N SER A 170 25.96 -20.87 -1.06
CA SER A 170 26.13 -22.34 -1.06
C SER A 170 26.91 -22.87 0.15
N GLN A 171 27.60 -22.01 0.90
CA GLN A 171 28.47 -22.38 2.03
C GLN A 171 27.74 -22.67 3.35
N SER A 172 26.50 -22.21 3.56
CA SER A 172 25.76 -22.44 4.81
C SER A 172 25.41 -23.90 5.07
N SER A 173 25.27 -24.67 3.99
CA SER A 173 25.03 -26.13 4.04
C SER A 173 26.17 -26.93 4.68
N ARG A 174 27.39 -26.38 4.77
CA ARG A 174 28.56 -27.07 5.35
C ARG A 174 28.80 -26.79 6.84
N ALA A 175 28.16 -25.77 7.41
CA ALA A 175 28.45 -25.29 8.77
C ALA A 175 27.34 -25.60 9.80
N GLY A 176 26.25 -26.28 9.41
CA GLY A 176 25.18 -26.66 10.34
C GLY A 176 24.38 -25.48 10.93
N LEU A 177 24.52 -24.28 10.37
CA LEU A 177 23.68 -23.13 10.71
C LEU A 177 22.42 -23.13 9.85
N VAL A 178 21.26 -22.98 10.48
CA VAL A 178 20.00 -22.75 9.77
C VAL A 178 20.09 -21.38 9.09
N GLN A 179 20.42 -21.36 7.81
CA GLN A 179 20.37 -20.15 7.01
C GLN A 179 18.99 -20.08 6.36
N GLN A 180 18.02 -19.47 7.06
CA GLN A 180 16.76 -19.09 6.45
C GLN A 180 16.28 -17.77 7.06
N VAL A 181 16.36 -16.69 6.29
CA VAL A 181 15.34 -15.63 6.36
C VAL A 181 14.61 -15.72 5.03
N PRO A 182 13.47 -16.44 4.96
CA PRO A 182 12.76 -16.65 3.70
C PRO A 182 12.19 -15.37 3.10
N ASP A 183 11.92 -14.37 3.95
CA ASP A 183 11.09 -13.21 3.64
C ASP A 183 11.90 -11.92 3.80
N VAL A 184 12.13 -11.22 2.69
CA VAL A 184 12.59 -9.82 2.72
C VAL A 184 11.50 -9.01 3.43
N PRO A 185 11.84 -8.08 4.35
CA PRO A 185 10.83 -7.24 4.98
C PRO A 185 10.10 -6.41 3.93
N PHE A 186 8.84 -6.06 4.18
CA PHE A 186 8.10 -5.12 3.34
C PHE A 186 8.88 -3.79 3.22
N ARG A 187 9.00 -3.25 2.02
CA ARG A 187 9.70 -2.01 1.72
C ARG A 187 8.72 -0.98 1.17
N GLY A 188 8.51 0.08 1.94
CA GLY A 188 7.64 1.19 1.57
C GLY A 188 8.42 2.48 1.34
N VAL A 189 8.03 3.25 0.34
CA VAL A 189 8.33 4.68 0.27
C VAL A 189 7.04 5.44 0.54
N PHE A 190 7.06 6.35 1.50
CA PHE A 190 5.92 7.21 1.81
C PHE A 190 6.30 8.66 1.63
N ALA A 191 5.54 9.40 0.84
CA ALA A 191 5.73 10.81 0.62
C ALA A 191 4.44 11.59 0.84
N PHE A 192 4.55 12.83 1.30
CA PHE A 192 3.38 13.69 1.49
C PHE A 192 2.94 14.34 0.18
N THR A 193 3.90 14.86 -0.58
CA THR A 193 3.67 15.41 -1.92
C THR A 193 4.72 14.89 -2.89
N SER A 194 4.58 15.23 -4.17
CA SER A 194 5.54 14.89 -5.21
C SER A 194 5.89 16.09 -6.08
N ASP A 195 7.10 16.09 -6.63
CA ASP A 195 7.59 17.08 -7.60
C ASP A 195 8.31 16.36 -8.75
N PHE A 196 7.52 15.90 -9.72
CA PHE A 196 7.99 15.21 -10.93
C PHE A 196 7.75 16.02 -12.21
N GLY A 197 7.41 17.31 -12.08
CA GLY A 197 7.08 18.17 -13.23
C GLY A 197 5.83 17.73 -13.99
N SER A 198 5.78 18.04 -15.29
CA SER A 198 4.59 17.87 -16.15
C SER A 198 4.34 16.44 -16.66
N GLY A 199 5.26 15.50 -16.43
CA GLY A 199 5.18 14.12 -16.94
C GLY A 199 4.15 13.22 -16.25
N GLY A 200 3.52 13.71 -15.18
CA GLY A 200 2.62 12.95 -14.32
C GLY A 200 3.38 12.08 -13.31
N THR A 201 2.98 12.14 -12.04
CA THR A 201 3.68 11.48 -10.93
C THR A 201 3.87 9.98 -11.16
N THR A 202 2.83 9.26 -11.59
CA THR A 202 2.91 7.79 -11.79
C THR A 202 3.90 7.40 -12.89
N SER A 203 3.85 8.04 -14.06
CA SER A 203 4.78 7.77 -15.17
C SER A 203 6.23 8.02 -14.74
N SER A 204 6.48 9.11 -14.03
CA SER A 204 7.83 9.43 -13.55
C SER A 204 8.34 8.43 -12.51
N ILE A 205 7.47 7.94 -11.61
CA ILE A 205 7.85 6.89 -10.67
C ILE A 205 8.16 5.58 -11.41
N PHE A 206 7.36 5.18 -12.41
CA PHE A 206 7.62 3.97 -13.19
C PHE A 206 8.93 4.05 -13.98
N SER A 207 9.23 5.20 -14.59
CA SER A 207 10.51 5.43 -15.26
C SER A 207 11.69 5.32 -14.27
N GLU A 208 11.61 5.97 -13.11
CA GLU A 208 12.68 5.93 -12.11
C GLU A 208 12.90 4.52 -11.56
N LEU A 209 11.82 3.77 -11.28
CA LEU A 209 11.92 2.36 -10.88
C LEU A 209 12.64 1.53 -11.94
N THR A 210 12.29 1.73 -13.21
CA THR A 210 12.94 1.04 -14.34
C THR A 210 14.43 1.35 -14.36
N GLU A 211 14.82 2.63 -14.32
CA GLU A 211 16.22 3.04 -14.36
C GLU A 211 17.01 2.47 -13.19
N PHE A 212 16.47 2.60 -11.97
CA PHE A 212 17.10 2.06 -10.76
C PHE A 212 17.36 0.55 -10.86
N TYR A 213 16.35 -0.24 -11.24
CA TYR A 213 16.51 -1.69 -11.31
C TYR A 213 17.33 -2.15 -12.50
N ARG A 214 17.31 -1.42 -13.63
CA ARG A 214 18.20 -1.67 -14.76
C ARG A 214 19.66 -1.47 -14.38
N GLU A 215 19.98 -0.35 -13.76
CA GLU A 215 21.35 -0.06 -13.29
C GLU A 215 21.83 -1.08 -12.27
N ARG A 216 20.92 -1.53 -11.41
CA ARG A 216 21.25 -2.45 -10.33
C ARG A 216 21.49 -3.88 -10.79
N PHE A 217 20.63 -4.40 -11.67
CA PHE A 217 20.61 -5.82 -12.02
C PHE A 217 21.05 -6.11 -13.46
N GLY A 218 21.03 -5.12 -14.35
CA GLY A 218 21.45 -5.30 -15.74
C GLY A 218 20.74 -6.48 -16.42
N GLU A 219 21.54 -7.34 -17.07
CA GLU A 219 21.06 -8.53 -17.77
C GLU A 219 20.46 -9.60 -16.83
N ASP A 220 20.83 -9.58 -15.54
CA ASP A 220 20.33 -10.51 -14.52
C ASP A 220 18.97 -10.09 -13.94
N ALA A 221 18.39 -8.97 -14.38
CA ALA A 221 17.14 -8.42 -13.84
C ALA A 221 16.03 -9.46 -13.74
N LYS A 222 15.82 -10.28 -14.79
CA LYS A 222 14.82 -11.36 -14.75
C LYS A 222 15.05 -12.32 -13.58
N ASN A 223 16.26 -12.84 -13.43
CA ASN A 223 16.61 -13.83 -12.40
C ASN A 223 16.60 -13.22 -10.98
N ALA A 224 16.92 -11.93 -10.86
CA ALA A 224 16.94 -11.23 -9.57
C ALA A 224 15.54 -10.79 -9.10
N LEU A 225 14.61 -10.60 -10.04
CA LEU A 225 13.28 -10.06 -9.80
C LEU A 225 12.18 -11.13 -9.85
N GLU A 226 12.36 -12.22 -10.58
CA GLU A 226 11.47 -13.39 -10.57
C GLU A 226 12.04 -14.46 -9.63
N HIS A 227 11.21 -14.95 -8.70
CA HIS A 227 11.53 -16.18 -7.97
C HIS A 227 10.35 -17.17 -8.07
N SER A 228 10.65 -18.47 -8.04
CA SER A 228 9.66 -19.54 -8.06
C SER A 228 8.95 -19.68 -6.70
N GLY A 229 7.64 -19.40 -6.65
CA GLY A 229 6.78 -19.58 -5.48
C GLY A 229 5.38 -18.99 -5.67
N GLU A 230 4.42 -19.33 -4.79
CA GLU A 230 2.99 -19.00 -4.95
C GLU A 230 2.55 -17.63 -4.41
N ASP A 231 3.41 -16.90 -3.67
CA ASP A 231 3.04 -15.57 -3.11
C ASP A 231 3.53 -14.40 -3.99
N LEU A 232 3.12 -13.17 -3.66
CA LEU A 232 3.64 -11.92 -4.25
C LEU A 232 4.99 -11.46 -3.65
N ARG A 233 5.43 -12.10 -2.57
CA ARG A 233 6.63 -11.74 -1.77
C ARG A 233 7.98 -12.10 -2.42
N TRP A 234 7.96 -12.44 -3.71
CA TRP A 234 9.04 -13.14 -4.41
C TRP A 234 9.83 -12.24 -5.35
N ILE A 235 9.62 -10.93 -5.29
CA ILE A 235 10.29 -9.99 -6.19
C ILE A 235 11.12 -9.03 -5.37
N ASN A 236 12.37 -8.80 -5.76
CA ASN A 236 13.28 -7.93 -5.03
C ASN A 236 13.06 -6.43 -5.31
N MET A 237 11.80 -6.02 -5.52
CA MET A 237 11.40 -4.63 -5.71
C MET A 237 10.79 -4.03 -4.45
N VAL A 238 10.72 -2.71 -4.41
CA VAL A 238 9.91 -2.00 -3.42
C VAL A 238 8.47 -2.51 -3.47
N ASP A 239 7.87 -2.74 -2.31
CA ASP A 239 6.54 -3.31 -2.22
C ASP A 239 5.45 -2.26 -2.45
N ALA A 240 5.67 -1.03 -1.99
CA ALA A 240 4.72 0.07 -2.19
C ALA A 240 5.37 1.45 -2.19
N ILE A 241 4.79 2.37 -2.97
CA ILE A 241 5.11 3.79 -2.96
C ILE A 241 3.81 4.58 -2.77
N CYS A 242 3.71 5.38 -1.73
CA CYS A 242 2.54 6.22 -1.47
C CYS A 242 2.92 7.69 -1.60
N VAL A 243 2.25 8.43 -2.46
CA VAL A 243 2.19 9.90 -2.41
C VAL A 243 0.84 10.28 -1.82
N ALA A 244 0.84 10.86 -0.62
CA ALA A 244 -0.37 11.08 0.17
C ALA A 244 -1.43 11.92 -0.57
N ASP A 245 -1.00 12.98 -1.25
CA ASP A 245 -1.84 13.83 -2.10
C ASP A 245 -1.89 13.40 -3.57
N GLY A 246 -1.36 12.22 -3.90
CA GLY A 246 -1.22 11.71 -5.26
C GLY A 246 -1.48 10.20 -5.34
N PRO A 247 -0.73 9.47 -6.18
CA PRO A 247 -0.98 8.05 -6.37
C PRO A 247 -0.43 7.17 -5.24
N SER A 248 -1.10 6.05 -5.00
CA SER A 248 -0.58 4.90 -4.26
C SER A 248 -0.23 3.80 -5.23
N LEU A 249 1.03 3.38 -5.25
CA LEU A 249 1.55 2.30 -6.07
C LEU A 249 1.77 1.07 -5.20
N GLU A 250 1.26 -0.06 -5.67
CA GLU A 250 1.31 -1.35 -4.99
C GLU A 250 1.91 -2.38 -5.94
N GLN A 251 2.89 -3.12 -5.47
CA GLN A 251 3.46 -4.22 -6.22
C GLN A 251 2.41 -5.32 -6.44
N THR A 252 2.37 -5.86 -7.66
CA THR A 252 1.38 -6.88 -8.04
C THR A 252 1.85 -7.76 -9.20
N HIS A 253 1.12 -8.85 -9.43
CA HIS A 253 1.16 -9.62 -10.67
C HIS A 253 0.26 -8.96 -11.70
N VAL A 254 0.85 -8.61 -12.84
CA VAL A 254 0.12 -8.12 -13.99
C VAL A 254 -0.15 -9.31 -14.90
N MET A 255 -1.42 -9.71 -14.98
CA MET A 255 -1.86 -10.71 -15.93
C MET A 255 -2.20 -10.01 -17.24
N VAL A 256 -1.60 -10.45 -18.33
CA VAL A 256 -1.84 -9.90 -19.66
C VAL A 256 -2.20 -11.02 -20.61
N GLU A 257 -3.32 -10.85 -21.31
CA GLU A 257 -3.71 -11.74 -22.40
C GLU A 257 -3.33 -11.09 -23.73
N CYS A 258 -2.57 -11.84 -24.52
CA CYS A 258 -2.23 -11.50 -25.88
C CYS A 258 -2.92 -12.48 -26.85
N GLU A 259 -2.82 -12.22 -28.16
CA GLU A 259 -3.44 -13.03 -29.20
C GLU A 259 -3.09 -14.53 -29.14
N HIS A 260 -1.91 -14.89 -28.61
CA HIS A 260 -1.40 -16.25 -28.58
C HIS A 260 -1.01 -16.74 -27.18
N GLY A 261 -1.69 -16.26 -26.13
CA GLY A 261 -1.55 -16.82 -24.79
C GLY A 261 -1.66 -15.80 -23.66
N SER A 262 -1.59 -16.31 -22.44
CA SER A 262 -1.60 -15.54 -21.20
C SER A 262 -0.20 -15.42 -20.63
N TYR A 263 0.10 -14.23 -20.10
CA TYR A 263 1.40 -13.86 -19.57
C TYR A 263 1.20 -13.30 -18.16
N ASN A 264 2.12 -13.63 -17.26
CA ASN A 264 2.20 -13.03 -15.94
C ASN A 264 3.56 -12.35 -15.83
N ALA A 265 3.58 -11.12 -15.33
CA ALA A 265 4.82 -10.46 -14.98
C ALA A 265 4.69 -9.69 -13.66
N PRO A 266 5.79 -9.57 -12.91
CA PRO A 266 5.85 -8.67 -11.79
C PRO A 266 5.74 -7.22 -12.26
N GLY A 267 5.01 -6.41 -11.50
CA GLY A 267 4.73 -5.04 -11.85
C GLY A 267 4.13 -4.23 -10.72
N PHE A 268 3.56 -3.09 -11.06
CA PHE A 268 2.86 -2.21 -10.12
C PHE A 268 1.48 -1.85 -10.63
N ALA A 269 0.55 -1.71 -9.71
CA ALA A 269 -0.71 -1.01 -9.94
C ALA A 269 -0.65 0.35 -9.25
N ALA A 270 -1.03 1.40 -9.96
CA ALA A 270 -1.11 2.76 -9.43
C ALA A 270 -2.56 3.20 -9.30
N TYR A 271 -2.90 3.67 -8.11
CA TYR A 271 -4.24 4.08 -7.70
C TYR A 271 -4.21 5.56 -7.37
N GLY A 272 -4.92 6.36 -8.15
CA GLY A 272 -5.04 7.81 -7.94
C GLY A 272 -6.16 8.16 -6.96
N GLN A 273 -6.61 9.42 -7.04
CA GLN A 273 -7.81 9.84 -6.33
C GLN A 273 -9.04 9.04 -6.80
N HIS A 274 -9.94 8.76 -5.85
CA HIS A 274 -11.20 8.11 -6.18
C HIS A 274 -12.06 9.02 -7.09
N PRO A 275 -12.89 8.50 -8.01
CA PRO A 275 -13.78 9.31 -8.85
C PRO A 275 -14.71 10.28 -8.09
N THR A 276 -14.97 10.02 -6.81
CA THR A 276 -15.75 10.92 -5.93
C THR A 276 -14.94 12.11 -5.39
N GLY A 277 -13.63 12.17 -5.66
CA GLY A 277 -12.69 13.13 -5.10
C GLY A 277 -12.11 12.74 -3.73
N ALA A 278 -12.47 11.57 -3.20
CA ALA A 278 -11.94 11.08 -1.93
C ALA A 278 -10.44 10.74 -2.03
N ARG A 279 -9.64 11.31 -1.12
CA ARG A 279 -8.22 10.95 -0.93
C ARG A 279 -8.12 9.63 -0.17
N VAL A 280 -7.58 8.60 -0.81
CA VAL A 280 -7.51 7.24 -0.22
C VAL A 280 -6.11 6.66 -0.17
N SER A 281 -5.11 7.33 -0.75
CA SER A 281 -3.76 6.80 -0.96
C SER A 281 -3.07 6.33 0.33
N ILE A 282 -3.18 7.11 1.40
CA ILE A 282 -2.61 6.75 2.71
C ILE A 282 -3.34 5.54 3.30
N GLY A 283 -4.68 5.54 3.23
CA GLY A 283 -5.48 4.42 3.70
C GLY A 283 -5.15 3.13 2.96
N ARG A 284 -5.01 3.22 1.62
CA ARG A 284 -4.59 2.10 0.76
C ARG A 284 -3.22 1.57 1.17
N PHE A 285 -2.23 2.44 1.33
CA PHE A 285 -0.89 2.06 1.78
C PHE A 285 -0.92 1.32 3.12
N CYS A 286 -1.67 1.84 4.10
CA CYS A 286 -1.81 1.20 5.42
C CYS A 286 -2.48 -0.18 5.31
N MET A 287 -3.50 -0.31 4.46
CA MET A 287 -4.20 -1.57 4.24
C MET A 287 -3.33 -2.60 3.50
N TYR A 288 -2.58 -2.15 2.50
CA TYR A 288 -1.64 -2.99 1.76
C TYR A 288 -0.53 -3.53 2.69
N LEU A 289 0.04 -2.67 3.54
CA LEU A 289 0.98 -3.07 4.58
C LEU A 289 0.36 -4.07 5.56
N LEU A 290 -0.84 -3.78 6.08
CA LEU A 290 -1.54 -4.67 7.01
C LEU A 290 -1.72 -6.06 6.41
N ARG A 291 -2.22 -6.13 5.17
CA ARG A 291 -2.40 -7.39 4.43
C ARG A 291 -1.09 -8.14 4.28
N HIS A 292 -0.02 -7.44 3.89
CA HIS A 292 1.29 -8.04 3.70
C HIS A 292 1.82 -8.66 5.00
N LEU A 293 1.71 -7.94 6.13
CA LEU A 293 2.26 -8.39 7.41
C LEU A 293 1.45 -9.52 8.08
N THR A 294 0.14 -9.54 7.88
CA THR A 294 -0.76 -10.46 8.58
C THR A 294 -1.18 -11.65 7.75
N GLY A 295 -0.96 -11.63 6.43
CA GLY A 295 -1.59 -12.55 5.50
C GLY A 295 -3.13 -12.48 5.56
N TRP A 296 -3.69 -11.34 5.99
CA TRP A 296 -5.10 -11.24 6.36
C TRP A 296 -6.05 -11.67 5.22
N PHE A 297 -6.97 -12.54 5.65
CA PHE A 297 -7.89 -13.43 4.94
C PHE A 297 -8.59 -12.89 3.67
N GLY A 298 -8.39 -13.65 2.58
CA GLY A 298 -9.39 -13.89 1.54
C GLY A 298 -9.25 -13.01 0.29
N ALA A 299 -9.22 -13.66 -0.87
CA ALA A 299 -9.32 -13.03 -2.18
C ALA A 299 -10.43 -11.96 -2.25
N GLU A 300 -11.49 -12.09 -1.45
CA GLU A 300 -12.63 -11.16 -1.37
C GLU A 300 -12.33 -9.81 -0.68
N ALA A 301 -11.59 -9.76 0.43
CA ALA A 301 -11.27 -8.50 1.12
C ALA A 301 -10.12 -7.77 0.41
N ALA A 302 -9.16 -8.53 -0.10
CA ALA A 302 -8.15 -8.05 -1.03
C ALA A 302 -8.79 -7.51 -2.31
N ARG A 303 -9.68 -8.28 -2.97
CA ARG A 303 -10.47 -7.82 -4.12
C ARG A 303 -11.27 -6.60 -3.76
N LYS A 304 -11.95 -6.52 -2.61
CA LYS A 304 -12.67 -5.29 -2.22
C LYS A 304 -11.74 -4.10 -2.01
N THR A 305 -10.54 -4.28 -1.47
CA THR A 305 -9.56 -3.18 -1.38
C THR A 305 -9.12 -2.70 -2.77
N LEU A 306 -9.09 -3.60 -3.75
CA LEU A 306 -8.72 -3.32 -5.15
C LEU A 306 -9.90 -2.78 -5.99
N ASP A 307 -11.08 -3.38 -5.84
CA ASP A 307 -12.34 -3.13 -6.55
C ASP A 307 -13.07 -1.90 -6.00
N SER A 308 -12.90 -1.56 -4.71
CA SER A 308 -13.65 -0.45 -4.10
C SER A 308 -12.98 0.91 -4.26
N ALA A 309 -11.70 1.02 -4.63
CA ALA A 309 -10.98 2.25 -4.32
C ALA A 309 -9.85 2.68 -5.26
N ALA A 310 -10.14 2.99 -6.53
CA ALA A 310 -9.56 4.13 -7.28
C ALA A 310 -9.84 3.99 -8.79
N ALA A 311 -9.92 5.12 -9.49
CA ALA A 311 -9.64 5.09 -10.91
C ALA A 311 -8.17 4.70 -11.06
N VAL A 312 -7.90 3.55 -11.67
CA VAL A 312 -6.56 3.22 -12.17
C VAL A 312 -6.11 4.43 -13.00
N GLU A 313 -4.98 5.03 -12.63
CA GLU A 313 -4.46 6.18 -13.38
C GLU A 313 -4.18 5.78 -14.84
N ILE A 314 -3.94 6.76 -15.71
CA ILE A 314 -3.45 6.48 -17.05
C ILE A 314 -2.09 7.18 -17.17
N PRO A 315 -0.97 6.43 -17.14
CA PRO A 315 -0.87 4.99 -16.91
C PRO A 315 -1.17 4.61 -15.46
N GLY A 316 -1.62 3.38 -15.24
CA GLY A 316 -1.99 2.89 -13.90
C GLY A 316 -1.63 1.43 -13.66
N VAL A 317 -1.02 0.78 -14.65
CA VAL A 317 -0.39 -0.53 -14.52
C VAL A 317 0.99 -0.43 -15.13
N CYS A 318 2.01 -0.93 -14.43
CA CYS A 318 3.35 -1.07 -14.97
C CYS A 318 3.71 -2.55 -15.08
N SER A 319 4.16 -2.98 -16.25
CA SER A 319 4.89 -4.23 -16.43
C SER A 319 6.30 -3.90 -16.90
N PHE A 320 7.33 -4.38 -16.21
CA PHE A 320 8.71 -4.12 -16.61
C PHE A 320 9.23 -5.07 -17.68
N GLY A 321 8.58 -6.22 -17.85
CA GLY A 321 8.89 -7.17 -18.89
C GLY A 321 8.15 -6.88 -20.20
N ARG A 322 8.76 -7.23 -21.33
CA ARG A 322 8.14 -7.15 -22.66
C ARG A 322 7.24 -8.34 -22.90
N PHE A 323 6.01 -8.06 -23.33
CA PHE A 323 5.08 -9.05 -23.87
C PHE A 323 5.36 -9.31 -25.36
N PRO A 324 5.24 -10.55 -25.84
CA PRO A 324 5.60 -10.90 -27.22
C PRO A 324 4.65 -10.35 -28.28
N ALA A 325 3.46 -9.92 -27.89
CA ALA A 325 2.48 -9.31 -28.77
C ALA A 325 1.72 -8.19 -28.06
N ARG A 326 0.91 -7.44 -28.82
CA ARG A 326 0.11 -6.36 -28.27
C ARG A 326 -0.89 -6.91 -27.23
N PRO A 327 -0.95 -6.33 -26.03
CA PRO A 327 -1.93 -6.68 -25.00
C PRO A 327 -3.37 -6.47 -25.47
N ASN A 328 -4.19 -7.52 -25.44
CA ASN A 328 -5.62 -7.47 -25.72
C ASN A 328 -6.41 -7.17 -24.45
N ARG A 329 -6.09 -7.89 -23.37
CA ARG A 329 -6.70 -7.74 -22.05
C ARG A 329 -5.62 -7.60 -20.99
N VAL A 330 -5.83 -6.71 -20.04
CA VAL A 330 -4.94 -6.53 -18.88
C VAL A 330 -5.79 -6.76 -17.64
N CYS A 331 -5.33 -7.63 -16.75
CA CYS A 331 -6.01 -8.00 -15.53
C CYS A 331 -5.09 -7.76 -14.33
N LEU A 332 -5.62 -7.08 -13.32
CA LEU A 332 -4.99 -6.91 -12.02
C LEU A 332 -5.83 -7.66 -11.00
N PHE A 333 -5.22 -8.64 -10.32
CA PHE A 333 -5.89 -9.43 -9.27
C PHE A 333 -7.26 -10.03 -9.70
N GLY A 334 -7.38 -10.42 -10.98
CA GLY A 334 -8.61 -11.00 -11.54
C GLY A 334 -9.65 -9.98 -12.01
N SER A 335 -9.40 -8.67 -11.85
CA SER A 335 -10.25 -7.60 -12.38
C SER A 335 -9.63 -7.02 -13.65
N GLU A 336 -10.44 -6.86 -14.70
CA GLU A 336 -10.00 -6.29 -15.98
C GLU A 336 -9.80 -4.78 -15.85
N VAL A 337 -8.70 -4.27 -16.43
CA VAL A 337 -8.37 -2.85 -16.49
C VAL A 337 -8.12 -2.42 -17.93
N PRO A 338 -8.35 -1.15 -18.29
CA PRO A 338 -8.15 -0.68 -19.66
C PRO A 338 -6.72 -0.96 -20.15
N SER A 339 -6.56 -1.58 -21.31
CA SER A 339 -5.23 -1.87 -21.89
C SER A 339 -4.36 -0.62 -22.08
N LYS A 340 -4.98 0.55 -22.31
CA LYS A 340 -4.31 1.86 -22.36
C LYS A 340 -3.66 2.30 -21.03
N SER A 341 -4.04 1.71 -19.91
CA SER A 341 -3.44 1.98 -18.60
C SER A 341 -2.14 1.22 -18.41
N LEU A 342 -1.84 0.22 -19.25
CA LEU A 342 -0.59 -0.51 -19.23
C LEU A 342 0.54 0.36 -19.77
N TRP A 343 1.51 0.57 -18.90
CA TRP A 343 2.80 1.13 -19.17
C TRP A 343 3.85 0.03 -19.12
N TYR A 344 4.81 0.11 -20.02
CA TYR A 344 5.99 -0.74 -20.01
C TYR A 344 7.20 0.09 -20.45
N PRO A 345 8.38 -0.18 -19.89
CA PRO A 345 9.56 0.56 -20.26
C PRO A 345 10.03 0.17 -21.66
N ASP A 346 10.64 1.13 -22.36
CA ASP A 346 11.32 0.91 -23.63
C ASP A 346 12.77 1.43 -23.52
N PRO A 347 13.80 0.57 -23.56
CA PRO A 347 13.71 -0.89 -23.66
C PRO A 347 13.14 -1.54 -22.37
N PRO A 348 12.56 -2.75 -22.46
CA PRO A 348 12.10 -3.49 -21.28
C PRO A 348 13.27 -3.88 -20.36
N LEU A 349 12.97 -4.27 -19.12
CA LEU A 349 13.98 -4.87 -18.24
C LEU A 349 14.31 -6.32 -18.62
N TRP A 350 13.32 -7.09 -19.11
CA TRP A 350 13.50 -8.45 -19.63
C TRP A 350 12.36 -8.86 -20.59
N ASP A 351 12.49 -9.99 -21.27
CA ASP A 351 11.41 -10.58 -22.07
C ASP A 351 10.62 -11.63 -21.25
N ILE A 352 9.29 -11.56 -21.33
CA ILE A 352 8.37 -12.43 -20.58
C ILE A 352 8.07 -13.70 -21.39
N SER A 353 8.08 -14.86 -20.72
CA SER A 353 7.70 -16.15 -21.31
C SER A 353 6.21 -16.45 -21.07
N PRO A 354 5.52 -17.19 -21.96
CA PRO A 354 4.12 -17.55 -21.77
C PRO A 354 3.95 -18.41 -20.51
N VAL A 355 2.82 -18.24 -19.81
CA VAL A 355 2.45 -19.12 -18.70
C VAL A 355 2.24 -20.52 -19.27
N GLN A 356 3.01 -21.50 -18.80
CA GLN A 356 2.77 -22.90 -19.16
C GLN A 356 1.49 -23.34 -18.45
N GLU A 357 0.49 -23.79 -19.20
CA GLU A 357 -0.66 -24.48 -18.61
C GLU A 357 -0.15 -25.81 -18.02
N GLU A 358 -0.26 -25.95 -16.69
CA GLU A 358 -0.03 -27.24 -16.00
C GLU A 358 -1.12 -28.27 -16.32
#